data_AF-L1JTB2-F1
#
_entry.id   AF-L1JTB2-F1
#
_cell.length_a   1.000
_cell.length_b   1.000
_cell.length_c   1.000
_cell.angle_alpha   90.00
_cell.angle_beta   90.00
_cell.angle_gamma   90.00
#
_symmetry.space_group_name_H-M   'P 1'
#
loop_
_entity.id
_entity.type
_entity.pdbx_description
1 polymer ?
#
loop_
_entity_poly.entity_id
_entity_poly.type
_entity_poly.pdbx_seq_one_letter_code
_entity_poly.pdbx_strand_id
1 'polypeptide(L)'
;MDLSDSSDNDSSEFHTLEEFDAYLKKTLQSEGITTSSEAVLQTSEVKWSLEICNETQCHGCDSKNPYISYIDGNDLNSDSAGCPPAVAPLNAMKMKKTCAPYTANRQTSKLTLGEKLEIIRQYENSDNKHKTHTQFAKSYGKSRSAISKLLKPENIMKLKVMAATGVQPTVKRSVLQVPDFERAVREFVLKIEGQTLRRSKVQAFASDLARRMGMLNFSAGRGWYNGFMRRYGLSKRQKA
;
A
#
# COMPACT_ATOMS: atom_id res chain seq x y z
N MET A 1 -37.54 -4.71 50.33
CA MET A 1 -36.09 -4.63 50.04
C MET A 1 -35.99 -4.20 48.59
N ASP A 2 -35.90 -2.89 48.40
CA ASP A 2 -35.76 -2.26 47.08
C ASP A 2 -34.29 -2.37 46.65
N LEU A 3 -34.06 -2.96 45.47
CA LEU A 3 -32.77 -2.98 44.79
C LEU A 3 -32.89 -2.15 43.52
N SER A 4 -32.69 -0.84 43.69
CA SER A 4 -32.39 0.08 42.61
C SER A 4 -30.89 0.06 42.39
N ASP A 5 -30.40 -0.73 41.42
CA ASP A 5 -29.00 -0.67 41.01
C ASP A 5 -28.88 0.22 39.76
N SER A 6 -28.41 1.45 40.02
CA SER A 6 -28.11 2.49 39.04
C SER A 6 -26.81 2.13 38.34
N SER A 7 -26.89 1.70 37.09
CA SER A 7 -25.72 1.63 36.20
C SER A 7 -25.71 2.87 35.32
N ASP A 8 -25.20 3.96 35.88
CA ASP A 8 -24.78 5.15 35.17
C ASP A 8 -23.62 4.78 34.25
N ASN A 9 -23.97 4.51 33.00
CA ASN A 9 -23.02 4.25 31.93
C ASN A 9 -22.52 5.60 31.43
N ASP A 10 -21.47 6.10 32.09
CA ASP A 10 -20.77 7.35 31.76
C ASP A 10 -20.05 7.23 30.40
N SER A 11 -20.83 7.36 29.33
CA SER A 11 -20.37 7.38 27.94
C SER A 11 -20.23 8.81 27.42
N SER A 12 -19.67 9.70 28.26
CA SER A 12 -19.24 10.99 27.80
C SER A 12 -17.86 11.34 28.33
N GLU A 13 -16.85 11.21 27.49
CA GLU A 13 -15.63 11.97 27.72
C GLU A 13 -15.11 12.43 26.35
N PHE A 14 -14.75 13.70 26.26
CA PHE A 14 -14.54 14.53 25.07
C PHE A 14 -15.80 15.22 24.55
N HIS A 15 -16.27 16.17 25.35
CA HIS A 15 -17.31 17.14 24.99
C HIS A 15 -16.76 18.32 24.17
N THR A 16 -15.46 18.60 24.24
CA THR A 16 -14.83 19.73 23.53
C THR A 16 -13.58 19.35 22.74
N LEU A 17 -13.30 20.13 21.68
CA LEU A 17 -12.07 20.01 20.89
C LEU A 17 -10.80 20.23 21.73
N GLU A 18 -10.90 21.02 22.80
CA GLU A 18 -9.78 21.30 23.71
C GLU A 18 -9.40 20.09 24.56
N GLU A 19 -10.37 19.32 25.07
CA GLU A 19 -10.10 18.09 25.81
C GLU A 19 -9.41 17.04 24.92
N PHE A 20 -9.80 16.97 23.65
CA PHE A 20 -9.16 16.11 22.66
C PHE A 20 -7.71 16.52 22.35
N ASP A 21 -7.45 17.82 22.24
CA ASP A 21 -6.09 18.33 22.04
C ASP A 21 -5.19 18.09 23.27
N ALA A 22 -5.74 18.19 24.48
CA ALA A 22 -5.04 17.84 25.71
C ALA A 22 -4.67 16.34 25.77
N TYR A 23 -5.59 15.47 25.35
CA TYR A 23 -5.34 14.02 25.25
C TYR A 23 -4.24 13.69 24.22
N LEU A 24 -4.26 14.35 23.06
CA LEU A 24 -3.25 14.17 22.01
C LEU A 24 -1.86 14.61 22.49
N LYS A 25 -1.75 15.76 23.15
CA LYS A 25 -0.49 16.22 23.75
C LYS A 25 0.05 15.21 24.77
N LYS A 26 -0.82 14.67 25.62
CA LYS A 26 -0.45 13.66 26.62
C LYS A 26 0.04 12.35 25.99
N THR A 27 -0.61 11.91 24.90
CA THR A 27 -0.23 10.70 24.17
C THR A 27 1.13 10.87 23.48
N LEU A 28 1.34 12.00 22.79
CA LEU A 28 2.62 12.28 22.10
C LEU A 28 3.79 12.45 23.08
N GLN A 29 3.55 13.05 24.26
CA GLN A 29 4.56 13.12 25.32
C GLN A 29 4.94 11.73 25.86
N SER A 30 3.99 10.81 25.97
CA SER A 30 4.27 9.45 26.45
C SER A 30 5.13 8.62 25.47
N GLU A 31 5.12 8.99 24.19
CA GLU A 31 5.94 8.37 23.14
C GLU A 31 7.28 9.09 22.91
N GLY A 32 7.62 10.09 23.74
CA GLY A 32 8.87 10.85 23.62
C GLY A 32 8.88 11.84 22.45
N ILE A 33 7.73 12.15 21.84
CA ILE A 33 7.59 13.12 20.77
C ILE A 33 7.31 14.49 21.40
N THR A 34 8.37 15.17 21.83
CA THR A 34 8.26 16.52 22.37
C THR A 34 7.99 17.52 21.23
N THR A 35 6.74 17.97 21.09
CA THR A 35 6.39 19.14 20.27
C THR A 35 6.79 20.41 21.02
N SER A 36 8.10 20.65 21.19
CA SER A 36 8.59 21.96 21.63
C SER A 36 8.97 22.75 20.38
N SER A 37 8.20 23.80 20.11
CA SER A 37 8.49 24.79 19.06
C SER A 37 9.66 25.72 19.43
N GLU A 38 10.40 25.41 20.50
CA GLU A 38 11.43 26.29 21.06
C GLU A 38 12.65 25.50 21.57
N ALA A 39 13.10 24.52 20.79
CA ALA A 39 14.38 23.86 20.99
C ALA A 39 15.14 23.78 19.65
N VAL A 40 15.72 24.91 19.29
CA VAL A 40 16.75 25.01 18.26
C VAL A 40 18.07 24.57 18.88
N LEU A 41 18.69 23.55 18.25
CA LEU A 41 20.07 23.07 18.37
C LEU A 41 20.41 22.20 19.61
N GLN A 42 20.17 20.90 19.50
CA GLN A 42 21.14 19.81 19.71
C GLN A 42 20.43 18.55 20.17
N THR A 43 20.09 17.66 19.23
CA THR A 43 20.25 16.20 19.40
C THR A 43 20.10 15.52 18.04
N SER A 44 21.20 14.87 17.63
CA SER A 44 21.28 13.71 16.73
C SER A 44 20.44 13.74 15.45
N GLU A 45 21.11 14.12 14.36
CA GLU A 45 20.80 13.74 12.99
C GLU A 45 20.44 12.24 12.88
N VAL A 46 19.14 11.91 12.85
CA VAL A 46 18.69 10.79 12.01
C VAL A 46 18.47 11.38 10.62
N LYS A 47 19.60 11.60 9.97
CA LYS A 47 19.68 11.96 8.56
C LYS A 47 19.07 10.79 7.79
N TRP A 48 17.81 10.94 7.38
CA TRP A 48 17.30 10.15 6.27
C TRP A 48 18.13 10.57 5.06
N SER A 49 19.24 9.88 4.81
CA SER A 49 19.97 9.95 3.56
C SER A 49 19.02 9.48 2.46
N LEU A 50 18.25 10.42 1.93
CA LEU A 50 17.92 10.49 0.53
C LEU A 50 19.25 10.71 -0.21
N GLU A 51 20.05 9.65 -0.26
CA GLU A 51 21.14 9.54 -1.22
C GLU A 51 20.46 9.31 -2.57
N ILE A 52 20.06 10.42 -3.17
CA ILE A 52 19.87 10.51 -4.61
C ILE A 52 21.27 10.24 -5.16
N CYS A 53 21.48 9.03 -5.70
CA CYS A 53 22.65 8.75 -6.53
C CYS A 53 22.69 9.79 -7.65
N ASN A 54 23.58 10.76 -7.51
CA ASN A 54 24.09 11.55 -8.62
C ASN A 54 25.05 10.70 -9.45
N GLU A 55 25.16 11.05 -10.73
CA GLU A 55 25.99 10.47 -11.80
C GLU A 55 25.40 9.21 -12.46
N THR A 56 24.71 9.32 -13.58
CA THR A 56 25.35 9.69 -14.86
C THR A 56 24.34 10.27 -15.85
N GLN A 57 24.68 11.46 -16.35
CA GLN A 57 24.38 12.05 -17.66
C GLN A 57 23.56 11.18 -18.64
N CYS A 58 22.25 11.43 -18.73
CA CYS A 58 21.43 11.11 -19.90
C CYS A 58 20.70 12.38 -20.33
N HIS A 59 21.16 12.97 -21.44
CA HIS A 59 20.49 14.08 -22.11
C HIS A 59 19.09 13.64 -22.58
N GLY A 60 18.09 14.45 -22.23
CA GLY A 60 16.84 14.61 -22.98
C GLY A 60 15.81 13.48 -22.86
N CYS A 61 14.91 13.57 -21.88
CA CYS A 61 13.52 13.16 -22.07
C CYS A 61 12.60 13.86 -21.07
N ASP A 62 11.47 14.34 -21.61
CA ASP A 62 10.50 15.22 -20.97
C ASP A 62 9.88 14.69 -19.68
N SER A 63 9.68 15.63 -18.76
CA SER A 63 8.87 15.52 -17.55
C SER A 63 7.44 15.08 -17.85
N LYS A 64 7.13 13.80 -17.66
CA LYS A 64 5.76 13.31 -17.41
C LYS A 64 5.74 12.41 -16.17
N ASN A 65 5.31 13.01 -15.07
CA ASN A 65 5.01 12.38 -13.78
C ASN A 65 3.87 11.36 -13.93
N PRO A 66 4.03 10.07 -13.54
CA PRO A 66 3.03 9.04 -13.77
C PRO A 66 2.06 8.97 -12.59
N TYR A 67 1.14 9.94 -12.47
CA TYR A 67 -0.07 9.73 -11.69
C TYR A 67 -1.19 9.30 -12.63
N ILE A 68 -1.65 8.06 -12.43
CA ILE A 68 -2.64 7.33 -13.24
C ILE A 68 -3.94 8.13 -13.29
N SER A 69 -4.21 8.79 -14.43
CA SER A 69 -5.53 9.28 -14.81
C SER A 69 -6.34 8.13 -15.41
N TYR A 70 -7.52 7.88 -14.85
CA TYR A 70 -8.58 7.10 -15.47
C TYR A 70 -9.08 7.84 -16.72
N ILE A 71 -9.15 7.17 -17.87
CA ILE A 71 -10.03 7.55 -19.00
C ILE A 71 -10.75 6.29 -19.48
N ASP A 72 -12.08 6.33 -19.35
CA ASP A 72 -13.03 5.52 -20.13
C ASP A 72 -13.08 6.07 -21.56
N GLY A 73 -13.16 5.19 -22.56
CA GLY A 73 -13.28 5.58 -23.96
C GLY A 73 -13.47 4.39 -24.88
N ASN A 74 -14.74 4.07 -25.13
CA ASN A 74 -15.23 3.13 -26.14
C ASN A 74 -15.14 3.75 -27.56
N ASP A 75 -15.03 2.85 -28.54
CA ASP A 75 -15.48 2.90 -29.94
C ASP A 75 -15.00 4.01 -30.90
N LEU A 76 -14.40 3.62 -32.04
CA LEU A 76 -15.05 3.62 -33.38
C LEU A 76 -14.04 3.42 -34.53
N ASN A 77 -14.51 2.63 -35.51
CA ASN A 77 -14.01 2.35 -36.86
C ASN A 77 -13.31 3.50 -37.60
N SER A 78 -12.38 3.16 -38.51
CA SER A 78 -12.36 3.66 -39.90
C SER A 78 -11.40 2.87 -40.78
N ASP A 79 -11.95 2.37 -41.89
CA ASP A 79 -11.29 1.74 -43.03
C ASP A 79 -10.24 2.63 -43.72
N SER A 80 -9.19 2.02 -44.29
CA SER A 80 -8.75 2.39 -45.65
C SER A 80 -7.84 1.32 -46.26
N ALA A 81 -8.25 0.87 -47.44
CA ALA A 81 -7.62 -0.13 -48.30
C ALA A 81 -6.28 0.31 -48.92
N GLY A 82 -5.48 -0.67 -49.37
CA GLY A 82 -4.36 -0.44 -50.29
C GLY A 82 -3.40 -1.61 -50.47
N CYS A 83 -3.76 -2.59 -51.31
CA CYS A 83 -2.83 -3.49 -52.03
C CYS A 83 -2.47 -2.83 -53.38
N PRO A 84 -1.29 -3.07 -54.01
CA PRO A 84 -1.11 -4.26 -54.88
C PRO A 84 0.40 -4.73 -54.99
N PRO A 85 0.87 -5.47 -56.04
CA PRO A 85 1.13 -6.91 -55.91
C PRO A 85 2.56 -7.41 -56.30
N ALA A 86 2.82 -8.66 -55.88
CA ALA A 86 3.58 -9.75 -56.54
C ALA A 86 5.01 -9.55 -57.10
N VAL A 87 5.97 -10.33 -56.60
CA VAL A 87 6.82 -11.29 -57.36
C VAL A 87 7.50 -12.32 -56.43
N ALA A 88 7.49 -13.59 -56.84
CA ALA A 88 8.05 -14.80 -56.20
C ALA A 88 9.60 -14.91 -56.46
N PRO A 89 10.39 -15.94 -56.03
CA PRO A 89 9.99 -17.31 -55.65
C PRO A 89 10.79 -18.07 -54.55
N LEU A 90 10.17 -19.17 -54.10
CA LEU A 90 10.72 -20.49 -53.76
C LEU A 90 12.12 -20.57 -53.10
N ASN A 91 12.15 -20.68 -51.77
CA ASN A 91 12.80 -21.78 -51.05
C ASN A 91 12.70 -21.57 -49.54
N ALA A 92 11.73 -22.22 -48.89
CA ALA A 92 11.73 -22.36 -47.44
C ALA A 92 11.08 -23.69 -47.07
N MET A 93 11.93 -24.63 -46.69
CA MET A 93 11.57 -25.91 -46.09
C MET A 93 10.48 -25.68 -45.03
N LYS A 94 9.30 -26.27 -45.28
CA LYS A 94 8.21 -26.39 -44.31
C LYS A 94 8.66 -27.29 -43.15
N MET A 95 9.47 -26.76 -42.24
CA MET A 95 9.49 -27.28 -40.88
C MET A 95 8.16 -26.88 -40.24
N LYS A 96 7.26 -27.85 -40.12
CA LYS A 96 6.09 -27.78 -39.26
C LYS A 96 6.59 -27.57 -37.84
N LYS A 97 6.79 -26.30 -37.44
CA LYS A 97 6.86 -25.90 -36.04
C LYS A 97 5.49 -26.25 -35.48
N THR A 98 5.36 -27.43 -34.88
CA THR A 98 4.26 -27.71 -33.99
C THR A 98 4.35 -26.67 -32.89
N CYS A 99 3.43 -25.70 -32.92
CA CYS A 99 3.22 -24.79 -31.82
C CYS A 99 3.01 -25.67 -30.60
N ALA A 100 3.97 -25.65 -29.67
CA ALA A 100 3.82 -26.27 -28.38
C ALA A 100 2.44 -25.86 -27.82
N PRO A 101 1.70 -26.79 -27.20
CA PRO A 101 0.37 -26.50 -26.70
C PRO A 101 0.44 -25.25 -25.83
N TYR A 102 -0.30 -24.22 -26.24
CA TYR A 102 -0.46 -22.97 -25.52
C TYR A 102 -1.03 -23.32 -24.15
N THR A 103 -0.14 -23.51 -23.16
CA THR A 103 -0.54 -23.78 -21.80
C THR A 103 -1.39 -22.60 -21.37
N ALA A 104 -2.66 -22.87 -21.12
CA ALA A 104 -3.66 -21.90 -20.70
C ALA A 104 -3.01 -20.86 -19.79
N ASN A 105 -3.07 -19.61 -20.24
CA ASN A 105 -2.59 -18.42 -19.56
C ASN A 105 -3.12 -18.44 -18.12
N ARG A 106 -2.31 -18.95 -17.17
CA ARG A 106 -2.55 -18.80 -15.73
C ARG A 106 -2.53 -17.30 -15.52
N GLN A 107 -3.71 -16.69 -15.54
CA GLN A 107 -3.90 -15.27 -15.28
C GLN A 107 -3.00 -14.92 -14.12
N THR A 108 -2.00 -14.08 -14.38
CA THR A 108 -0.95 -13.75 -13.41
C THR A 108 -1.56 -12.86 -12.34
N SER A 109 -2.29 -13.48 -11.42
CA SER A 109 -2.94 -12.79 -10.31
C SER A 109 -1.86 -12.02 -9.53
N LYS A 110 -2.20 -10.83 -9.06
CA LYS A 110 -1.26 -10.09 -8.21
C LYS A 110 -1.10 -10.84 -6.89
N LEU A 111 0.14 -11.05 -6.47
CA LEU A 111 0.44 -11.59 -5.15
C LEU A 111 -0.16 -10.68 -4.06
N THR A 112 -0.83 -11.30 -3.10
CA THR A 112 -1.29 -10.70 -1.85
C THR A 112 -0.09 -10.38 -0.95
N LEU A 113 -0.29 -9.51 0.04
CA LEU A 113 0.73 -9.19 1.04
C LEU A 113 1.15 -10.45 1.81
N GLY A 114 0.19 -11.30 2.18
CA GLY A 114 0.45 -12.58 2.85
C GLY A 114 1.31 -13.52 2.02
N GLU A 115 0.97 -13.72 0.73
CA GLU A 115 1.79 -14.55 -0.16
C GLU A 115 3.22 -13.99 -0.32
N LYS A 116 3.36 -12.67 -0.42
CA LYS A 116 4.68 -12.02 -0.50
C LYS A 116 5.50 -12.27 0.76
N LEU A 117 4.92 -12.10 1.94
CA LEU A 117 5.58 -12.33 3.22
C LEU A 117 5.95 -13.80 3.41
N GLU A 118 5.11 -14.73 2.96
CA GLU A 118 5.39 -16.16 3.02
C GLU A 118 6.58 -16.54 2.12
N ILE A 119 6.65 -15.98 0.91
CA ILE A 119 7.83 -16.16 0.03
C ILE A 119 9.10 -15.65 0.74
N ILE A 120 9.05 -14.48 1.36
CA ILE A 120 10.17 -13.89 2.10
C ILE A 120 10.57 -14.78 3.28
N ARG A 121 9.60 -15.24 4.08
CA ARG A 121 9.83 -16.13 5.22
C ARG A 121 10.52 -17.43 4.78
N GLN A 122 10.08 -18.04 3.68
CA GLN A 122 10.71 -19.24 3.14
C GLN A 122 12.10 -18.97 2.58
N TYR A 123 12.33 -17.78 2.00
CA TYR A 123 13.64 -17.38 1.47
C TYR A 123 14.66 -17.11 2.57
N GLU A 124 14.24 -16.51 3.68
CA GLU A 124 15.10 -16.21 4.84
C GLU A 124 15.37 -17.45 5.72
N ASN A 125 14.54 -18.48 5.64
CA ASN A 125 14.73 -19.71 6.42
C ASN A 125 15.93 -20.52 5.89
N SER A 126 16.92 -20.73 6.76
CA SER A 126 18.15 -21.50 6.51
C SER A 126 17.90 -22.91 5.97
N ASP A 127 16.80 -23.57 6.36
CA ASP A 127 16.45 -24.91 5.90
C ASP A 127 16.06 -24.94 4.41
N ASN A 128 15.64 -23.80 3.87
CA ASN A 128 15.19 -23.64 2.50
C ASN A 128 16.27 -22.98 1.61
N LYS A 129 17.54 -22.95 2.03
CA LYS A 129 18.63 -22.30 1.28
C LYS A 129 18.81 -22.86 -0.14
N HIS A 130 18.35 -24.08 -0.39
CA HIS A 130 18.36 -24.72 -1.71
C HIS A 130 17.21 -24.28 -2.63
N LYS A 131 16.20 -23.57 -2.12
CA LYS A 131 15.08 -23.11 -2.94
C LYS A 131 15.52 -21.98 -3.86
N THR A 132 15.68 -22.30 -5.14
CA THR A 132 16.03 -21.31 -6.15
C THR A 132 14.83 -20.41 -6.48
N HIS A 133 15.09 -19.20 -7.02
CA HIS A 133 14.03 -18.31 -7.51
C HIS A 133 13.09 -18.99 -8.52
N THR A 134 13.60 -19.98 -9.27
CA THR A 134 12.81 -20.79 -10.21
C THR A 134 11.77 -21.66 -9.51
N GLN A 135 12.11 -22.22 -8.34
CA GLN A 135 11.17 -23.03 -7.57
C GLN A 135 10.05 -22.16 -6.99
N PHE A 136 10.39 -21.02 -6.39
CA PHE A 136 9.38 -20.04 -5.94
C PHE A 136 8.48 -19.56 -7.08
N ALA A 137 9.06 -19.27 -8.25
CA ALA A 137 8.31 -18.87 -9.44
C ALA A 137 7.27 -19.94 -9.85
N LYS A 138 7.67 -21.22 -9.84
CA LYS A 138 6.76 -22.34 -10.14
C LYS A 138 5.67 -22.49 -9.08
N SER A 139 6.03 -22.49 -7.79
CA SER A 139 5.09 -22.68 -6.68
C SER A 139 4.01 -21.60 -6.62
N TYR A 140 4.37 -20.34 -6.87
CA TYR A 140 3.44 -19.20 -6.81
C TYR A 140 2.87 -18.77 -8.17
N GLY A 141 3.22 -19.49 -9.25
CA GLY A 141 2.79 -19.16 -10.61
C GLY A 141 3.18 -17.74 -11.03
N LYS A 142 4.43 -17.36 -10.78
CA LYS A 142 5.01 -16.05 -11.13
C LYS A 142 6.24 -16.21 -12.01
N SER A 143 6.64 -15.14 -12.69
CA SER A 143 7.91 -15.13 -13.40
C SER A 143 9.08 -15.08 -12.43
N ARG A 144 10.21 -15.67 -12.83
CA ARG A 144 11.47 -15.59 -12.07
C ARG A 144 11.87 -14.14 -11.78
N SER A 145 11.66 -13.24 -12.75
CA SER A 145 11.94 -11.81 -12.60
C SER A 145 11.05 -11.14 -11.55
N ALA A 146 9.78 -11.53 -11.42
CA ALA A 146 8.90 -11.00 -10.39
C ALA A 146 9.34 -11.45 -8.99
N ILE A 147 9.71 -12.72 -8.82
CA ILE A 147 10.28 -13.23 -7.56
C ILE A 147 11.60 -12.52 -7.24
N SER A 148 12.48 -12.36 -8.23
CA SER A 148 13.76 -11.67 -8.03
C SER A 148 13.58 -10.20 -7.61
N LYS A 149 12.58 -9.49 -8.17
CA LYS A 149 12.26 -8.13 -7.74
C LYS A 149 11.69 -8.12 -6.31
N LEU A 150 10.82 -9.06 -5.98
CA LEU A 150 10.22 -9.19 -4.65
C LEU A 150 11.29 -9.39 -3.56
N LEU A 151 12.28 -10.23 -3.82
CA LEU A 151 13.34 -10.60 -2.88
C LEU A 151 14.49 -9.59 -2.78
N LYS A 152 14.39 -8.41 -3.41
CA LYS A 152 15.36 -7.33 -3.17
C LYS A 152 15.24 -6.82 -1.73
N PRO A 153 16.36 -6.50 -1.06
CA PRO A 153 16.35 -6.07 0.35
C PRO A 153 15.43 -4.87 0.61
N GLU A 154 15.45 -3.87 -0.28
CA GLU A 154 14.56 -2.70 -0.22
C GLU A 154 13.08 -3.07 -0.22
N ASN A 155 12.68 -4.04 -1.03
CA ASN A 155 11.28 -4.48 -1.13
C ASN A 155 10.88 -5.35 0.06
N ILE A 156 11.80 -6.19 0.55
CA ILE A 156 11.59 -6.98 1.77
C ILE A 156 11.33 -6.04 2.95
N MET A 157 12.18 -5.02 3.15
CA MET A 157 12.02 -4.03 4.21
C MET A 157 10.66 -3.33 4.12
N LYS A 158 10.30 -2.81 2.93
CA LYS A 158 9.00 -2.16 2.71
C LYS A 158 7.82 -3.07 3.05
N LEU A 159 7.87 -4.34 2.64
CA LEU A 159 6.79 -5.30 2.91
C LEU A 159 6.68 -5.66 4.39
N LYS A 160 7.81 -5.80 5.09
CA LYS A 160 7.83 -6.03 6.55
C LYS A 160 7.26 -4.83 7.32
N VAL A 161 7.66 -3.61 6.95
CA VAL A 161 7.12 -2.38 7.53
C VAL A 161 5.61 -2.27 7.30
N MET A 162 5.14 -2.55 6.08
CA MET A 162 3.71 -2.59 5.76
C MET A 162 2.94 -3.66 6.55
N ALA A 163 3.55 -4.81 6.83
CA ALA A 163 2.93 -5.84 7.65
C ALA A 163 2.80 -5.37 9.11
N ALA A 164 3.83 -4.70 9.63
CA ALA A 164 3.88 -4.18 10.99
C ALA A 164 2.84 -3.07 11.26
N THR A 165 2.35 -2.35 10.24
CA THR A 165 1.26 -1.37 10.44
C THR A 165 -0.10 -2.03 10.69
N GLY A 166 -0.23 -3.34 10.49
CA GLY A 166 -1.47 -4.09 10.69
C GLY A 166 -2.35 -4.16 9.44
N VAL A 167 -1.79 -3.93 8.25
CA VAL A 167 -2.51 -4.13 6.98
C VAL A 167 -2.86 -5.61 6.81
N GLN A 168 -4.09 -5.87 6.35
CA GLN A 168 -4.58 -7.21 6.10
C GLN A 168 -3.72 -7.95 5.05
N PRO A 169 -3.42 -9.24 5.26
CA PRO A 169 -2.58 -10.01 4.35
C PRO A 169 -3.22 -10.20 2.97
N THR A 170 -4.54 -10.06 2.84
CA THR A 170 -5.28 -10.21 1.58
C THR A 170 -5.07 -9.05 0.61
N VAL A 171 -4.43 -7.95 1.03
CA VAL A 171 -4.20 -6.76 0.22
C VAL A 171 -3.19 -7.06 -0.90
N LYS A 172 -3.59 -6.88 -2.16
CA LYS A 172 -2.76 -7.17 -3.35
C LYS A 172 -1.82 -6.03 -3.75
N ARG A 173 -2.27 -4.78 -3.60
CA ARG A 173 -1.51 -3.59 -3.99
C ARG A 173 -0.99 -2.89 -2.73
N SER A 174 0.31 -2.69 -2.66
CA SER A 174 0.90 -1.76 -1.70
C SER A 174 0.60 -0.34 -2.19
N VAL A 175 -0.05 0.45 -1.36
CA VAL A 175 -0.06 1.91 -1.56
C VAL A 175 1.21 2.43 -0.90
N LEU A 176 1.88 3.41 -1.52
CA LEU A 176 2.99 4.11 -0.90
C LEU A 176 2.40 4.87 0.31
N GLN A 177 2.60 4.34 1.51
CA GLN A 177 2.05 4.89 2.73
C GLN A 177 3.19 5.33 3.62
N VAL A 178 2.99 6.45 4.31
CA VAL A 178 3.77 6.81 5.49
C VAL A 178 3.29 5.86 6.59
N PRO A 179 4.09 4.86 7.01
CA PRO A 179 3.63 3.78 7.89
C PRO A 179 3.10 4.31 9.23
N ASP A 180 3.77 5.33 9.77
CA ASP A 180 3.43 5.93 11.05
C ASP A 180 2.12 6.73 10.97
N PHE A 181 1.87 7.41 9.84
CA PHE A 181 0.60 8.08 9.57
C PHE A 181 -0.57 7.09 9.63
N GLU A 182 -0.51 6.00 8.86
CA GLU A 182 -1.62 5.04 8.86
C GLU A 182 -1.77 4.30 10.20
N ARG A 183 -0.66 4.06 10.93
CA ARG A 183 -0.69 3.47 12.27
C ARG A 183 -1.46 4.36 13.26
N ALA A 184 -1.11 5.64 13.33
CA ALA A 184 -1.79 6.58 14.22
C ALA A 184 -3.29 6.74 13.88
N VAL A 185 -3.64 6.80 12.59
CA VAL A 185 -5.05 6.81 12.16
C VAL A 185 -5.75 5.53 12.59
N ARG A 186 -5.13 4.36 12.45
CA ARG A 186 -5.72 3.08 12.87
C ARG A 186 -6.00 3.06 14.37
N GLU A 187 -5.05 3.49 15.19
CA GLU A 187 -5.23 3.56 16.64
C GLU A 187 -6.38 4.48 17.03
N PHE A 188 -6.48 5.65 16.40
CA PHE A 188 -7.62 6.55 16.57
C PHE A 188 -8.94 5.87 16.20
N VAL A 189 -9.00 5.17 15.07
CA VAL A 189 -10.21 4.48 14.58
C VAL A 189 -10.67 3.34 15.49
N LEU A 190 -9.74 2.68 16.18
CA LEU A 190 -10.04 1.66 17.18
C LEU A 190 -10.61 2.28 18.46
N LYS A 191 -10.12 3.45 18.88
CA LYS A 191 -10.62 4.17 20.07
C LYS A 191 -12.06 4.67 19.91
N ILE A 192 -12.46 5.08 18.71
CA ILE A 192 -13.80 5.63 18.43
C ILE A 192 -14.80 4.59 17.89
N GLU A 193 -14.49 3.29 18.03
CA GLU A 193 -15.36 2.23 17.53
C GLU A 193 -16.74 2.26 18.22
N GLY A 194 -17.81 2.13 17.44
CA GLY A 194 -19.20 2.19 17.93
C GLY A 194 -19.87 3.56 17.81
N GLN A 195 -19.13 4.63 17.50
CA GLN A 195 -19.70 5.97 17.35
C GLN A 195 -20.43 6.18 16.00
N THR A 196 -21.55 6.92 16.03
CA THR A 196 -22.42 7.21 14.88
C THR A 196 -21.75 8.09 13.80
N LEU A 197 -20.81 8.96 14.19
CA LEU A 197 -20.09 9.87 13.29
C LEU A 197 -18.66 9.43 12.95
N ARG A 198 -18.40 8.11 12.95
CA ARG A 198 -17.07 7.53 12.76
C ARG A 198 -16.36 8.08 11.52
N ARG A 199 -17.03 8.13 10.37
CA ARG A 199 -16.38 8.54 9.11
C ARG A 199 -15.86 9.98 9.16
N SER A 200 -16.71 10.94 9.53
CA SER A 200 -16.33 12.35 9.56
C SER A 200 -15.19 12.60 10.55
N LYS A 201 -15.25 11.96 11.73
CA LYS A 201 -14.17 12.03 12.74
C LYS A 201 -12.84 11.49 12.21
N VAL A 202 -12.84 10.33 11.56
CA VAL A 202 -11.62 9.74 10.97
C VAL A 202 -11.03 10.63 9.87
N GLN A 203 -11.87 11.18 9.00
CA GLN A 203 -11.41 12.04 7.91
C GLN A 203 -10.83 13.37 8.44
N ALA A 204 -11.46 13.95 9.47
CA ALA A 204 -10.95 15.15 10.13
C ALA A 204 -9.61 14.88 10.81
N PHE A 205 -9.53 13.80 11.61
CA PHE A 205 -8.29 13.39 12.28
C PHE A 205 -7.15 13.13 11.29
N ALA A 206 -7.42 12.37 10.23
CA ALA A 206 -6.43 12.06 9.21
C ALA A 206 -5.95 13.31 8.45
N SER A 207 -6.83 14.28 8.19
CA SER A 207 -6.43 15.53 7.53
C SER A 207 -5.56 16.39 8.44
N ASP A 208 -5.90 16.47 9.72
CA ASP A 208 -5.11 17.21 10.69
C ASP A 208 -3.73 16.58 10.93
N LEU A 209 -3.70 15.26 11.12
CA LEU A 209 -2.46 14.51 11.28
C LEU A 209 -1.55 14.65 10.05
N ALA A 210 -2.12 14.59 8.83
CA ALA A 210 -1.36 14.78 7.61
C ALA A 210 -0.71 16.17 7.54
N ARG A 211 -1.42 17.22 7.97
CA ARG A 211 -0.88 18.57 8.08
C ARG A 211 0.30 18.63 9.05
N ARG A 212 0.16 18.01 10.24
CA ARG A 212 1.23 17.95 11.25
C ARG A 212 2.47 17.20 10.76
N MET A 213 2.28 16.17 9.93
CA MET A 213 3.38 15.40 9.30
C MET A 213 3.91 16.03 8.00
N GLY A 214 3.49 17.25 7.63
CA GLY A 214 3.96 17.93 6.41
C GLY A 214 3.42 17.34 5.10
N MET A 215 2.37 16.52 5.14
CA MET A 215 1.76 15.89 3.96
C MET A 215 0.75 16.85 3.29
N LEU A 216 1.25 17.91 2.67
CA LEU A 216 0.42 19.01 2.14
C LEU A 216 -0.57 18.60 1.03
N ASN A 217 -0.26 17.56 0.26
CA ASN A 217 -1.09 17.08 -0.85
C ASN A 217 -2.02 15.92 -0.44
N PHE A 218 -2.09 15.60 0.84
CA PHE A 218 -2.95 14.52 1.32
C PHE A 218 -4.41 15.00 1.44
N SER A 219 -5.32 14.22 0.88
CA SER A 219 -6.76 14.43 1.04
C SER A 219 -7.40 13.19 1.66
N ALA A 220 -8.00 13.34 2.84
CA ALA A 220 -8.76 12.28 3.51
C ALA A 220 -10.14 12.05 2.85
N GLY A 221 -10.22 12.00 1.51
CA GLY A 221 -11.46 11.85 0.76
C GLY A 221 -12.16 10.50 0.97
N ARG A 222 -13.36 10.35 0.38
CA ARG A 222 -14.17 9.12 0.47
C ARG A 222 -13.41 7.88 -0.01
N GLY A 223 -12.67 8.02 -1.11
CA GLY A 223 -11.88 6.92 -1.68
C GLY A 223 -10.78 6.45 -0.75
N TRP A 224 -10.03 7.39 -0.15
CA TRP A 224 -9.00 7.09 0.83
C TRP A 224 -9.60 6.37 2.05
N TYR A 225 -10.66 6.92 2.65
CA TYR A 225 -11.31 6.33 3.84
C TYR A 225 -11.78 4.90 3.57
N ASN A 226 -12.53 4.68 2.48
CA ASN A 226 -13.01 3.34 2.12
C ASN A 226 -11.86 2.37 1.88
N GLY A 227 -10.79 2.82 1.23
CA GLY A 227 -9.58 2.04 1.01
C GLY A 227 -8.89 1.68 2.33
N PHE A 228 -8.73 2.65 3.22
CA PHE A 228 -8.15 2.48 4.54
C PHE A 228 -8.93 1.44 5.36
N MET A 229 -10.25 1.63 5.49
CA MET A 229 -11.10 0.71 6.25
C MET A 229 -11.02 -0.72 5.71
N ARG A 230 -10.96 -0.91 4.39
CA ARG A 230 -10.79 -2.23 3.76
C ARG A 230 -9.41 -2.83 4.01
N ARG A 231 -8.35 -2.04 3.90
CA ARG A 231 -6.96 -2.49 4.12
C ARG A 231 -6.75 -2.99 5.54
N TYR A 232 -7.38 -2.36 6.52
CA TYR A 232 -7.23 -2.71 7.93
C TYR A 232 -8.32 -3.66 8.45
N GLY A 233 -9.26 -4.09 7.59
CA GLY A 233 -10.36 -4.98 8.00
C GLY A 233 -11.38 -4.31 8.92
N LEU A 234 -11.41 -2.97 8.94
CA LEU A 234 -12.30 -2.16 9.78
C LEU A 234 -13.65 -1.89 9.09
N SER A 235 -13.77 -2.22 7.80
CA SER A 235 -15.04 -2.16 7.09
C SER A 235 -15.94 -3.29 7.61
N LYS A 236 -16.76 -3.00 8.62
CA LYS A 236 -17.80 -3.92 9.11
C LYS A 236 -18.63 -4.42 7.93
N ARG A 237 -18.45 -5.70 7.61
CA ARG A 237 -19.46 -6.52 6.96
C ARG A 237 -19.44 -7.89 7.65
N GLN A 238 -19.60 -7.88 8.97
CA GLN A 238 -20.10 -9.05 9.68
C GLN A 238 -21.58 -9.16 9.28
N LYS A 239 -21.86 -9.91 8.22
CA LYS A 239 -23.05 -10.76 8.25
C LYS A 239 -22.67 -11.88 9.21
N ALA A 240 -23.30 -11.86 10.38
CA ALA A 240 -23.52 -13.09 11.14
C ALA A 240 -24.31 -14.07 10.26
#